data_AF-A0A316IF37-F1
#
_entry.id   AF-A0A316IF37-F1
#
_cell.length_a   1.000
_cell.length_b   1.000
_cell.length_c   1.000
_cell.angle_alpha   90.00
_cell.angle_beta   90.00
_cell.angle_gamma   90.00
#
_symmetry.space_group_name_H-M   'P 1'
#
loop_
_entity.id
_entity.type
_entity.pdbx_description
1 polymer ?
#
loop_
_entity_poly.entity_id
_entity_poly.type
_entity_poly.pdbx_seq_one_letter_code
_entity_poly.pdbx_strand_id
1 'polypeptide(L)'
;MVVHGDPVKIVPRSAKEIGSESVHVTADCAPYGCERDEAVEEALGDIELVRTGSPRAVTPGRVRKADGTPFKVFTPFRNAWLDHGWRKPADTDTSTLDWIRAHWTRTR
;
A
#
# COMPACT_ATOMS: atom_id res chain seq x y z
N MET A 1 -2.60 -13.63 9.99
CA MET A 1 -3.63 -14.47 9.32
C MET A 1 -3.19 -14.69 7.88
N VAL A 2 -3.52 -15.84 7.28
CA VAL A 2 -3.30 -16.11 5.85
C VAL A 2 -4.63 -16.56 5.26
N VAL A 3 -5.04 -15.94 4.16
CA VAL A 3 -6.28 -16.23 3.43
C VAL A 3 -5.95 -16.39 1.95
N HIS A 4 -6.74 -17.21 1.25
CA HIS A 4 -6.58 -17.46 -0.19
C HIS A 4 -7.89 -17.15 -0.93
N GLY A 5 -7.78 -16.50 -2.09
CA GLY A 5 -8.92 -16.17 -2.94
C GLY A 5 -8.75 -14.83 -3.65
N ASP A 6 -9.83 -14.41 -4.32
CA ASP A 6 -9.92 -13.11 -5.00
C ASP A 6 -9.90 -11.96 -3.96
N PRO A 7 -8.91 -11.05 -4.00
CA PRO A 7 -8.75 -9.98 -3.01
C PRO A 7 -10.01 -9.12 -2.84
N VAL A 8 -10.75 -8.86 -3.93
CA VAL A 8 -11.98 -8.06 -3.93
C VAL A 8 -13.07 -8.70 -3.05
N LYS A 9 -12.99 -10.02 -2.84
CA LYS A 9 -13.93 -10.77 -1.99
C LYS A 9 -13.37 -11.03 -0.60
N ILE A 10 -12.11 -11.47 -0.53
CA ILE A 10 -11.55 -11.94 0.74
C ILE A 10 -11.16 -10.81 1.69
N VAL A 11 -10.72 -9.64 1.17
CA VAL A 11 -10.33 -8.51 2.00
C VAL A 11 -11.54 -7.90 2.73
N PRO A 12 -12.65 -7.55 2.05
CA PRO A 12 -13.83 -7.02 2.74
C PRO A 12 -14.45 -8.02 3.72
N ARG A 13 -14.47 -9.31 3.36
CA ARG A 13 -14.94 -10.36 4.28
C ARG A 13 -14.11 -10.39 5.55
N SER A 14 -12.78 -10.41 5.41
CA SER A 14 -11.86 -10.46 6.55
C SER A 14 -11.98 -9.21 7.43
N ALA A 15 -12.10 -8.02 6.82
CA ALA A 15 -12.28 -6.76 7.54
C ALA A 15 -13.57 -6.77 8.39
N LYS A 16 -14.68 -7.25 7.82
CA LYS A 16 -15.97 -7.39 8.53
C LYS A 16 -15.91 -8.43 9.65
N GLU A 17 -15.28 -9.58 9.42
CA GLU A 17 -15.10 -10.63 10.44
C GLU A 17 -14.28 -10.16 11.64
N ILE A 18 -13.30 -9.28 11.40
CA ILE A 18 -12.46 -8.69 12.45
C ILE A 18 -13.14 -7.48 13.11
N GLY A 19 -14.11 -6.86 12.44
CA GLY A 19 -14.71 -5.59 12.88
C GLY A 19 -13.79 -4.39 12.65
N SER A 20 -12.99 -4.41 11.58
CA SER A 20 -12.08 -3.32 11.21
C SER A 20 -12.85 -2.07 10.78
N GLU A 21 -12.40 -0.90 11.28
CA GLU A 21 -12.87 0.41 10.80
C GLU A 21 -12.15 0.85 9.52
N SER A 22 -10.92 0.39 9.33
CA SER A 22 -10.10 0.68 8.15
C SER A 22 -9.22 -0.50 7.74
N VAL A 23 -8.84 -0.52 6.47
CA VAL A 23 -7.85 -1.42 5.88
C VAL A 23 -6.70 -0.57 5.37
N HIS A 24 -5.49 -0.82 5.84
CA HIS A 24 -4.29 -0.09 5.42
C HIS A 24 -3.47 -0.91 4.44
N VAL A 25 -3.11 -0.32 3.30
CA VAL A 25 -2.28 -0.95 2.27
C VAL A 25 -1.14 -0.03 1.83
N THR A 26 -0.06 -0.62 1.34
CA THR A 26 0.94 0.14 0.57
C THR A 26 0.38 0.37 -0.83
N ALA A 27 0.29 1.61 -1.29
CA ALA A 27 -0.28 1.92 -2.59
C ALA A 27 0.53 1.29 -3.72
N ASP A 28 -0.12 0.55 -4.61
CA ASP A 28 0.50 0.12 -5.86
C ASP A 28 0.43 1.25 -6.91
N CYS A 29 1.36 1.23 -7.87
CA CYS A 29 1.36 2.15 -9.01
C CYS A 29 1.45 1.41 -10.36
N ALA A 30 1.40 0.07 -10.35
CA ALA A 30 1.28 -0.74 -11.56
C ALA A 30 -0.22 -0.93 -11.92
N PRO A 31 -0.56 -1.12 -13.21
CA PRO A 31 -1.96 -1.15 -13.67
C PRO A 31 -2.86 -2.09 -12.86
N TYR A 32 -2.49 -3.37 -12.76
CA TYR A 32 -3.24 -4.35 -11.98
C TYR A 32 -3.42 -3.95 -10.51
N GLY A 33 -2.37 -3.43 -9.88
CA GLY A 33 -2.42 -3.06 -8.47
C GLY A 33 -3.37 -1.90 -8.21
N CYS A 34 -3.36 -0.88 -9.08
CA CYS A 34 -4.31 0.22 -9.01
C CYS A 34 -5.75 -0.29 -9.19
N GLU A 35 -6.00 -1.06 -10.25
CA GLU A 35 -7.34 -1.61 -10.55
C GLU A 35 -7.86 -2.50 -9.41
N ARG A 36 -6.99 -3.35 -8.85
CA ARG A 36 -7.32 -4.19 -7.70
C ARG A 36 -7.67 -3.35 -6.48
N ASP A 37 -6.84 -2.35 -6.14
CA ASP A 37 -7.05 -1.54 -4.94
C ASP A 37 -8.32 -0.71 -5.05
N GLU A 38 -8.64 -0.17 -6.23
CA GLU A 38 -9.92 0.51 -6.52
C GLU A 38 -11.11 -0.45 -6.33
N ALA A 39 -11.05 -1.65 -6.90
CA ALA A 39 -12.14 -2.64 -6.76
C ALA A 39 -12.32 -3.12 -5.30
N VAL A 40 -11.23 -3.26 -4.55
CA VAL A 40 -11.28 -3.59 -3.12
C VAL A 40 -11.91 -2.47 -2.30
N GLU A 41 -11.55 -1.21 -2.58
CA GLU A 41 -12.14 -0.03 -1.93
C GLU A 41 -13.65 0.04 -2.15
N GLU A 42 -14.10 -0.15 -3.38
CA GLU A 42 -15.53 -0.21 -3.70
C GLU A 42 -16.23 -1.33 -2.92
N ALA A 43 -15.62 -2.52 -2.86
CA ALA A 43 -16.18 -3.68 -2.17
C ALA A 43 -16.17 -3.56 -0.63
N LEU A 44 -15.32 -2.70 -0.06
CA LEU A 44 -15.24 -2.45 1.38
C LEU A 44 -16.44 -1.65 1.89
N GLY A 45 -17.04 -0.79 1.06
CA GLY A 45 -18.17 0.06 1.45
C GLY A 45 -17.76 1.08 2.51
N ASP A 46 -18.37 1.02 3.69
CA ASP A 46 -18.12 1.98 4.78
C ASP A 46 -16.76 1.79 5.50
N ILE A 47 -16.04 0.69 5.24
CA ILE A 47 -14.71 0.46 5.80
C ILE A 47 -13.67 1.21 4.95
N GLU A 48 -12.94 2.13 5.54
CA GLU A 48 -11.98 2.98 4.81
C GLU A 48 -10.79 2.17 4.25
N LEU A 49 -10.42 2.36 2.98
CA LEU A 49 -9.16 1.85 2.44
C LEU A 49 -8.07 2.94 2.45
N VAL A 50 -7.15 2.84 3.40
CA VAL A 50 -6.05 3.80 3.56
C VAL A 50 -4.82 3.36 2.78
N ARG A 51 -4.53 4.05 1.69
CA ARG A 51 -3.33 3.82 0.86
C ARG A 51 -2.16 4.67 1.36
N THR A 52 -1.08 4.03 1.80
CA THR A 52 0.10 4.71 2.35
C THR A 52 1.34 4.48 1.50
N GLY A 53 1.98 5.58 1.09
CA GLY A 53 3.28 5.51 0.41
C GLY A 53 3.27 4.69 -0.87
N SER A 54 4.32 3.91 -1.09
CA SER A 54 4.46 2.98 -2.23
C SER A 54 5.57 1.99 -1.90
N PRO A 55 5.70 0.84 -2.60
CA PRO A 55 6.80 -0.10 -2.36
C PRO A 55 8.16 0.40 -2.87
N ARG A 56 8.27 1.69 -3.19
CA ARG A 56 9.46 2.35 -3.73
C ARG A 56 9.89 3.45 -2.76
N ALA A 57 11.21 3.65 -2.62
CA ALA A 57 11.78 4.69 -1.75
C ALA A 57 11.23 6.10 -2.07
N VAL A 58 10.98 6.36 -3.35
CA VAL A 58 10.24 7.55 -3.81
C VAL A 58 9.07 7.09 -4.67
N THR A 59 7.86 7.51 -4.32
CA THR A 59 6.65 7.20 -5.09
C THR A 59 6.80 7.70 -6.54
N PRO A 60 6.46 6.89 -7.56
CA PRO A 60 6.47 7.32 -8.95
C PRO A 60 5.71 8.62 -9.14
N GLY A 61 6.22 9.48 -10.02
CA GLY A 61 5.62 10.78 -10.30
C GLY A 61 6.00 11.91 -9.34
N ARG A 62 6.75 11.65 -8.24
CA ARG A 62 7.28 12.75 -7.38
C ARG A 62 8.55 13.41 -7.92
N VAL A 63 9.41 12.66 -8.61
CA VAL A 63 10.61 13.20 -9.27
C VAL A 63 10.24 13.58 -10.70
N ARG A 64 10.19 14.89 -10.97
CA ARG A 64 9.81 15.49 -12.26
C ARG A 64 10.84 16.52 -12.67
N LYS A 65 10.86 16.86 -13.96
CA LYS A 65 11.61 18.01 -14.45
C LYS A 65 10.97 19.31 -13.93
N ALA A 66 11.69 20.43 -14.10
CA ALA A 66 11.18 21.76 -13.78
C ALA A 66 9.86 22.10 -14.50
N ASP A 67 9.66 21.57 -15.71
CA ASP A 67 8.42 21.73 -16.49
C ASP A 67 7.28 20.77 -16.07
N GLY A 68 7.49 19.97 -15.01
CA GLY A 68 6.51 18.99 -14.53
C GLY A 68 6.41 17.70 -15.35
N THR A 69 7.19 17.54 -16.43
CA THR A 69 7.18 16.33 -17.26
C THR A 69 8.08 15.22 -16.69
N PRO A 70 7.83 13.94 -17.03
CA PRO A 70 8.70 12.84 -16.62
C PRO A 70 10.05 12.87 -17.35
N PHE A 71 11.08 12.35 -16.69
CA PHE A 71 12.37 12.08 -17.32
C PHE A 71 12.28 10.88 -18.27
N LYS A 72 13.01 10.96 -19.39
CA LYS A 72 13.17 9.86 -20.36
C LYS A 72 14.62 9.34 -20.45
N VAL A 73 15.55 10.00 -19.75
CA VAL A 73 16.97 9.65 -19.72
C VAL A 73 17.38 9.44 -18.26
N PHE A 74 18.13 8.37 -17.99
CA PHE A 74 18.43 7.93 -16.63
C PHE A 74 19.32 8.90 -15.85
N THR A 75 20.42 9.40 -16.44
CA THR A 75 21.37 10.28 -15.73
C THR A 75 20.72 11.52 -15.11
N PRO A 76 19.93 12.35 -15.84
CA PRO A 76 19.28 13.50 -15.24
C PRO A 76 18.19 13.09 -14.22
N PHE A 77 17.49 11.97 -14.45
CA PHE A 77 16.56 11.41 -13.46
C PHE A 77 17.27 11.06 -12.15
N ARG A 78 18.39 10.32 -12.23
CA ARG A 78 19.19 9.89 -11.07
C ARG A 78 19.62 11.08 -10.23
N ASN A 79 20.13 12.15 -10.87
CA ASN A 79 20.59 13.32 -10.14
C ASN A 79 19.42 13.99 -9.41
N ALA A 80 18.30 14.25 -10.09
CA ALA A 80 17.10 14.80 -9.47
C ALA A 80 16.52 13.90 -8.37
N TRP A 81 16.63 12.57 -8.52
CA TRP A 81 16.19 11.60 -7.53
C TRP A 81 17.05 11.61 -6.26
N LEU A 82 18.37 11.75 -6.41
CA LEU A 82 19.30 11.91 -5.28
C LEU A 82 19.06 13.23 -4.54
N ASP A 83 18.88 14.32 -5.28
CA ASP A 83 18.59 15.64 -4.72
C ASP A 83 17.24 15.66 -3.99
N HIS A 84 16.23 14.95 -4.52
CA HIS A 84 14.94 14.78 -3.86
C HIS A 84 15.06 14.00 -2.54
N GLY A 85 15.96 13.02 -2.47
CA GLY A 85 16.12 12.15 -1.31
C GLY A 85 14.88 11.30 -1.00
N TRP A 86 14.83 10.71 0.19
CA TRP A 86 13.69 9.93 0.67
C TRP A 86 13.58 9.97 2.19
N ARG A 87 12.41 9.59 2.70
CA ARG A 87 12.11 9.62 4.13
C ARG A 87 12.86 8.49 4.85
N LYS A 88 13.29 8.77 6.08
CA LYS A 88 13.74 7.73 7.00
C LYS A 88 12.56 6.81 7.37
N PRO A 89 12.84 5.58 7.85
CA PRO A 89 11.82 4.73 8.46
C PRO A 89 11.04 5.49 9.54
N ALA A 90 9.77 5.12 9.73
CA ALA A 90 8.98 5.62 10.85
C ALA A 90 9.63 5.20 12.17
N ASP A 91 9.54 6.07 13.18
CA ASP A 91 10.00 5.78 14.53
C ASP A 91 8.96 4.92 15.26
N THR A 92 8.96 3.62 14.97
CA THR A 92 7.95 2.66 15.42
C THR A 92 8.60 1.31 15.72
N ASP A 93 8.00 0.56 16.63
CA ASP A 93 8.41 -0.81 16.96
C ASP A 93 7.18 -1.71 17.19
N THR A 94 7.42 -2.94 17.67
CA THR A 94 6.35 -3.92 17.89
C THR A 94 5.34 -3.52 18.97
N SER A 95 5.71 -2.60 19.87
CA SER A 95 4.83 -2.08 20.93
C SER A 95 3.96 -0.92 20.48
N THR A 96 4.19 -0.38 19.27
CA THR A 96 3.38 0.71 18.71
C THR A 96 1.93 0.31 18.43
N LEU A 97 1.65 -0.99 18.28
CA LEU A 97 0.32 -1.51 17.96
C LEU A 97 0.00 -2.74 18.82
N ASP A 98 -1.28 -2.89 19.18
CA ASP A 98 -1.81 -4.12 19.77
C ASP A 98 -2.05 -5.17 18.68
N TRP A 99 -1.17 -6.16 18.62
CA TRP A 99 -1.23 -7.19 17.58
C TRP A 99 -2.23 -8.29 17.90
N ILE A 100 -3.16 -8.55 16.98
CA ILE A 100 -4.03 -9.72 17.04
C ILE A 100 -3.18 -10.99 16.93
N ARG A 101 -3.23 -11.85 17.94
CA ARG A 101 -2.57 -13.17 17.88
C ARG A 101 -3.34 -14.10 16.94
N ALA A 102 -2.64 -14.64 15.96
CA ALA A 102 -3.19 -15.69 15.12
C ALA A 102 -3.31 -16.99 15.93
N HIS A 103 -4.53 -17.40 16.28
CA HIS A 103 -4.81 -18.76 16.72
C HIS A 103 -5.07 -19.59 15.46
N TRP A 104 -4.10 -20.41 15.05
CA TRP A 104 -4.24 -21.19 13.83
C TRP A 104 -4.73 -22.60 14.14
N THR A 105 -5.91 -22.95 13.65
CA THR A 105 -6.36 -24.34 13.49
C THR A 105 -6.15 -24.77 12.04
N ARG A 106 -5.31 -25.79 11.82
CA ARG A 106 -5.07 -26.41 10.52
C ARG A 106 -6.32 -27.16 10.06
N THR A 107 -7.19 -26.55 9.27
CA THR A 107 -8.17 -27.32 8.49
C THR A 107 -7.51 -27.74 7.18
N ARG A 108 -7.49 -29.06 6.95
CA ARG A 108 -6.85 -29.72 5.80
C ARG A 108 -7.53 -29.37 4.49
#